data_AF-A0A955PPE5-F1
#
_entry.id   AF-A0A955PPE5-F1
#
_cell.length_a   1.000
_cell.length_b   1.000
_cell.length_c   1.000
_cell.angle_alpha   90.00
_cell.angle_beta   90.00
_cell.angle_gamma   90.00
#
_symmetry.space_group_name_H-M   'P 1'
#
loop_
_entity.id
_entity.type
_entity.pdbx_description
1 polymer ?
#
loop_
_entity_poly.entity_id
_entity_poly.type
_entity_poly.pdbx_seq_one_letter_code
_entity_poly.pdbx_strand_id
1 'polypeptide(L)'
;MKVLILFLLFTMSAYAEDFGPRVETLKNHLDRVGFIVVTDDLSNAKQEKLDQLAERLKQDVTDEETFNQLYLEMDKVREWLLTHATDQPKLSEGSFEENDHAWVLSNPNLKAIWSKSDFSVRFETEKATWDLIPCGTSDLEIDGKKHSLLDAREKKVEEFRTGYSVGLLATLSDFPDAEGLKIFLSLHLIGSEAEFEAVASEEEAKITSLYWPKAVRFDTQSPDDFSVIPFMQGALIPANWEK
;
A
#
# COMPACT_ATOMS: atom_id res chain seq x y z
N MET A 1 -26.99 37.01 -37.59
CA MET A 1 -26.15 35.79 -37.68
C MET A 1 -24.73 36.08 -38.20
N LYS A 2 -24.08 37.16 -37.75
CA LYS A 2 -22.64 37.44 -38.01
C LYS A 2 -21.88 37.96 -36.77
N VAL A 3 -22.58 38.18 -35.65
CA VAL A 3 -22.00 38.61 -34.37
C VAL A 3 -21.70 37.42 -33.44
N LEU A 4 -22.36 36.27 -33.66
CA LEU A 4 -22.18 35.08 -32.83
C LEU A 4 -20.93 34.25 -33.17
N ILE A 5 -20.35 34.43 -34.37
CA ILE A 5 -19.14 33.71 -34.80
C ILE A 5 -17.86 34.43 -34.33
N LEU A 6 -17.93 35.73 -34.01
CA LEU A 6 -16.77 36.48 -33.51
C LEU A 6 -16.51 36.24 -32.02
N PHE A 7 -17.53 35.84 -31.24
CA PHE A 7 -17.39 35.54 -29.82
C PHE A 7 -16.89 34.12 -29.53
N LEU A 8 -17.05 33.17 -30.46
CA LEU A 8 -16.56 31.80 -30.32
C LEU A 8 -15.10 31.62 -30.77
N LEU A 9 -14.53 32.60 -31.47
CA LEU A 9 -13.12 32.62 -31.87
C LEU A 9 -12.20 33.29 -30.84
N PHE A 10 -12.75 33.96 -29.82
CA PHE A 10 -11.97 34.53 -28.71
C PHE A 10 -11.88 33.61 -27.48
N THR A 11 -12.71 32.56 -27.39
CA THR A 11 -12.69 31.63 -26.25
C THR A 11 -11.73 30.44 -26.45
N MET A 12 -11.09 30.34 -27.62
CA MET A 12 -10.09 29.30 -27.94
C MET A 12 -8.65 29.85 -27.97
N SER A 13 -8.43 31.12 -27.56
CA SER A 13 -7.12 31.78 -27.64
C SER A 13 -6.55 32.20 -26.28
N ALA A 14 -7.12 31.74 -25.16
CA ALA A 14 -6.58 32.03 -23.83
C ALA A 14 -7.03 30.98 -22.80
N TYR A 15 -6.71 29.70 -23.01
CA TYR A 15 -6.12 28.97 -21.88
C TYR A 15 -4.70 29.52 -21.79
N ALA A 16 -4.54 30.71 -21.21
CA ALA A 16 -3.26 31.03 -20.62
C ALA A 16 -3.07 29.95 -19.56
N GLU A 17 -2.13 29.04 -19.78
CA GLU A 17 -1.76 28.09 -18.74
C GLU A 17 -1.36 28.92 -17.52
N ASP A 18 -2.22 28.91 -16.50
CA ASP A 18 -1.92 29.60 -15.26
C ASP A 18 -0.83 28.79 -14.56
N PHE A 19 0.42 29.22 -14.76
CA PHE A 19 1.58 28.60 -14.13
C PHE A 19 1.66 28.92 -12.62
N GLY A 20 0.91 29.91 -12.13
CA GLY A 20 0.93 30.33 -10.73
C GLY A 20 0.70 29.16 -9.76
N PRO A 21 -0.43 28.43 -9.86
CA PRO A 21 -0.70 27.26 -9.03
C PRO A 21 0.36 26.14 -9.13
N ARG A 22 0.94 25.94 -10.32
CA ARG A 22 1.96 24.91 -10.54
C ARG A 22 3.29 25.29 -9.89
N VAL A 23 3.71 26.54 -10.03
CA VAL A 23 4.89 27.10 -9.35
C VAL A 23 4.70 27.07 -7.83
N GLU A 24 3.50 27.39 -7.35
CA GLU A 24 3.18 27.30 -5.91
C GLU A 24 3.29 25.86 -5.38
N THR A 25 2.89 24.87 -6.17
CA THR A 25 3.12 23.45 -5.84
C THR A 25 4.61 23.14 -5.71
N LEU A 26 5.46 23.66 -6.60
CA LEU A 26 6.91 23.49 -6.50
C LEU A 26 7.52 24.17 -5.28
N LYS A 27 7.02 25.34 -4.86
CA LYS A 27 7.45 25.97 -3.59
C LYS A 27 7.11 25.09 -2.38
N ASN A 28 5.91 24.53 -2.34
CA ASN A 28 5.53 23.57 -1.29
C ASN A 28 6.43 22.32 -1.30
N HIS A 29 6.88 21.87 -2.47
CA HIS A 29 7.85 20.78 -2.57
C HIS A 29 9.24 21.18 -2.06
N LEU A 30 9.71 22.41 -2.35
CA LEU A 30 10.99 22.93 -1.86
C LEU A 30 11.04 22.87 -0.32
N ASP A 31 9.99 23.35 0.34
CA ASP A 31 9.90 23.32 1.80
C ASP A 31 10.05 21.89 2.35
N ARG A 32 9.40 20.92 1.70
CA ARG A 32 9.47 19.50 2.09
C ARG A 32 10.85 18.89 1.87
N VAL A 33 11.44 19.16 0.71
CA VAL A 33 12.77 18.67 0.32
C VAL A 33 13.86 19.27 1.23
N GLY A 34 13.64 20.47 1.77
CA GLY A 34 14.50 21.09 2.77
C GLY A 34 14.65 20.29 4.08
N PHE A 35 13.69 19.43 4.43
CA PHE A 35 13.79 18.57 5.61
C PHE A 35 14.71 17.37 5.46
N ILE A 36 15.17 17.03 4.24
CA ILE A 36 16.09 15.91 4.03
C ILE A 36 17.43 16.22 4.69
N VAL A 37 17.81 15.46 5.71
CA VAL A 37 19.06 15.65 6.45
C VAL A 37 20.18 14.99 5.67
N VAL A 38 21.20 15.75 5.29
CA VAL A 38 22.43 15.24 4.66
C VAL A 38 23.55 15.11 5.67
N THR A 39 24.63 14.43 5.33
CA THR A 39 25.83 14.34 6.19
C THR A 39 26.41 15.72 6.50
N ASP A 40 27.00 15.87 7.69
CA ASP A 40 27.47 17.18 8.20
C ASP A 40 28.43 17.91 7.25
N ASP A 41 29.29 17.16 6.56
CA ASP A 41 30.27 17.68 5.58
C ASP A 41 29.62 18.31 4.35
N LEU A 42 28.35 17.98 4.07
CA LEU A 42 27.58 18.46 2.92
C LEU A 42 26.51 19.48 3.28
N SER A 43 26.39 19.90 4.55
CA SER A 43 25.37 20.86 5.00
C SER A 43 25.42 22.18 4.22
N ASN A 44 26.62 22.71 3.94
CA ASN A 44 26.79 23.94 3.16
C ASN A 44 26.33 23.74 1.70
N ALA A 45 26.69 22.62 1.08
CA ALA A 45 26.31 22.30 -0.29
C ALA A 45 24.79 22.09 -0.43
N LYS A 46 24.15 21.50 0.59
CA LYS A 46 22.68 21.42 0.68
C LYS A 46 22.06 22.81 0.68
N GLN A 47 22.51 23.69 1.57
CA GLN A 47 21.92 25.03 1.70
C GLN A 47 22.06 25.83 0.39
N GLU A 48 23.24 25.78 -0.23
CA GLU A 48 23.49 26.45 -1.50
C GLU A 48 22.52 25.99 -2.61
N LYS A 49 22.29 24.67 -2.72
CA LYS A 49 21.36 24.12 -3.72
C LYS A 49 19.91 24.53 -3.47
N LEU A 50 19.47 24.52 -2.20
CA LEU A 50 18.13 24.94 -1.82
C LEU A 50 17.92 26.44 -2.09
N ASP A 51 18.90 27.27 -1.76
CA ASP A 51 18.85 28.72 -2.00
C ASP A 51 18.82 29.04 -3.51
N GLN A 52 19.64 28.36 -4.32
CA GLN A 52 19.62 28.50 -5.79
C GLN A 52 18.25 28.15 -6.37
N LEU A 53 17.65 27.05 -5.91
CA LEU A 53 16.33 26.62 -6.36
C LEU A 53 15.21 27.57 -5.88
N ALA A 54 15.32 28.10 -4.65
CA ALA A 54 14.41 29.11 -4.12
C ALA A 54 14.44 30.40 -4.95
N GLU A 55 15.63 30.87 -5.34
CA GLU A 55 15.77 32.03 -6.22
C GLU A 55 15.20 31.76 -7.62
N ARG A 56 15.39 30.57 -8.16
CA ARG A 56 14.78 30.19 -9.45
C ARG A 56 13.26 30.19 -9.40
N LEU A 57 12.66 29.69 -8.31
CA LEU A 57 11.21 29.67 -8.08
C LEU A 57 10.56 31.05 -7.92
N LYS A 58 11.34 32.12 -7.73
CA LYS A 58 10.85 33.51 -7.72
C LYS A 58 10.74 34.12 -9.12
N GLN A 59 11.34 33.49 -10.13
CA GLN A 59 11.34 34.01 -11.49
C GLN A 59 10.01 33.68 -12.18
N ASP A 60 9.53 34.60 -13.03
CA ASP A 60 8.28 34.41 -13.75
C ASP A 60 8.39 33.25 -14.75
N VAL A 61 7.40 32.35 -14.69
CA VAL A 61 7.26 31.22 -15.63
C VAL A 61 6.15 31.57 -16.61
N THR A 62 6.52 31.82 -17.86
CA THR A 62 5.61 32.30 -18.91
C THR A 62 5.23 31.23 -19.94
N ASP A 63 5.89 30.08 -19.88
CA ASP A 63 5.74 29.00 -20.85
C ASP A 63 6.09 27.62 -20.23
N GLU A 64 5.58 26.58 -20.90
CA GLU A 64 5.69 25.19 -20.48
C GLU A 64 7.13 24.68 -20.49
N GLU A 65 7.98 25.19 -21.40
CA GLU A 65 9.39 24.80 -21.46
C GLU A 65 10.13 25.27 -20.19
N THR A 66 9.93 26.53 -19.80
CA THR A 66 10.51 27.11 -18.60
C THR A 66 10.01 26.40 -17.34
N PHE A 67 8.71 26.07 -17.28
CA PHE A 67 8.16 25.28 -16.17
C PHE A 67 8.82 23.90 -16.06
N ASN A 68 8.95 23.19 -17.17
CA ASN A 68 9.52 21.84 -17.18
C ASN A 68 11.01 21.85 -16.78
N GLN A 69 11.77 22.87 -17.19
CA GLN A 69 13.15 23.03 -16.70
C GLN A 69 13.20 23.25 -15.20
N LEU A 70 12.32 24.09 -14.65
CA LEU A 70 12.22 24.31 -13.20
C LEU A 70 11.86 23.04 -12.43
N TYR A 71 10.95 22.23 -12.97
CA TYR A 71 10.60 20.92 -12.42
C TYR A 71 11.82 19.97 -12.42
N LEU A 72 12.58 19.93 -13.52
CA LEU A 72 13.79 19.10 -13.63
C LEU A 72 14.91 19.57 -12.69
N GLU A 73 15.06 20.88 -12.48
CA GLU A 73 16.01 21.43 -11.49
C GLU A 73 15.64 21.01 -10.06
N MET A 74 14.34 21.09 -9.71
CA MET A 74 13.83 20.58 -8.43
C MET A 74 14.12 19.08 -8.28
N ASP A 75 13.89 18.29 -9.32
CA ASP A 75 14.13 16.85 -9.28
C ASP A 75 15.61 16.51 -9.08
N LYS A 76 16.52 17.22 -9.76
CA LYS A 76 17.98 17.07 -9.58
C LYS A 76 18.42 17.41 -8.16
N VAL A 77 17.87 18.46 -7.56
CA VAL A 77 18.17 18.83 -6.16
C VAL A 77 17.65 17.74 -5.22
N ARG A 78 16.42 17.26 -5.42
CA ARG A 78 15.84 16.16 -4.65
C ARG A 78 16.68 14.88 -4.76
N GLU A 79 17.05 14.47 -5.96
CA GLU A 79 17.89 13.29 -6.21
C GLU A 79 19.25 13.42 -5.50
N TRP A 80 19.89 14.59 -5.60
CA TRP A 80 21.14 14.86 -4.89
C TRP A 80 20.97 14.76 -3.38
N LEU A 81 19.90 15.33 -2.82
CA LEU A 81 19.62 15.28 -1.38
C LEU A 81 19.35 13.85 -0.91
N LEU A 82 18.57 13.06 -1.64
CA LEU A 82 18.31 11.66 -1.31
C LEU A 82 19.57 10.79 -1.40
N THR A 83 20.44 11.06 -2.37
CA THR A 83 21.73 10.35 -2.52
C THR A 83 22.70 10.65 -1.38
N HIS A 84 22.64 11.85 -0.80
CA HIS A 84 23.54 12.28 0.29
C HIS A 84 22.85 12.35 1.65
N ALA A 85 21.64 11.80 1.75
CA ALA A 85 20.89 11.77 2.99
C ALA A 85 21.64 10.95 4.05
N THR A 86 21.58 11.40 5.30
CA THR A 86 22.13 10.64 6.45
C THR A 86 21.43 9.29 6.58
N ASP A 87 20.12 9.27 6.33
CA ASP A 87 19.33 8.06 6.21
C ASP A 87 18.82 7.94 4.77
N GLN A 88 19.55 7.17 3.96
CA GLN A 88 19.19 6.94 2.57
C GLN A 88 17.99 6.00 2.48
N PRO A 89 17.02 6.28 1.59
CA PRO A 89 15.96 5.32 1.30
C PRO A 89 16.55 3.99 0.86
N LYS A 90 16.27 2.93 1.62
CA LYS A 90 16.63 1.56 1.26
C LYS A 90 15.35 0.80 0.98
N LEU A 91 15.42 -0.15 0.04
CA LEU A 91 14.36 -1.12 -0.10
C LEU A 91 14.23 -1.90 1.21
N SER A 92 12.99 -2.25 1.55
CA SER A 92 12.70 -3.17 2.64
C SER A 92 13.54 -4.44 2.50
N GLU A 93 14.10 -4.92 3.60
CA GLU A 93 14.73 -6.24 3.62
C GLU A 93 13.65 -7.33 3.62
N GLY A 94 13.94 -8.45 2.97
CA GLY A 94 13.06 -9.62 2.99
C GLY A 94 13.06 -10.41 1.70
N SER A 95 12.32 -11.51 1.68
CA SER A 95 12.19 -12.43 0.55
C SER A 95 10.76 -12.93 0.40
N PHE A 96 10.45 -13.35 -0.83
CA PHE A 96 9.32 -14.19 -1.15
C PHE A 96 9.87 -15.49 -1.73
N GLU A 97 9.35 -16.62 -1.25
CA GLU A 97 9.68 -17.95 -1.76
C GLU A 97 8.39 -18.74 -1.97
N GLU A 98 8.30 -19.45 -3.09
CA GLU A 98 7.21 -20.36 -3.38
C GLU A 98 7.72 -21.80 -3.40
N ASN A 99 7.05 -22.69 -2.67
CA ASN A 99 7.28 -24.12 -2.72
C ASN A 99 5.97 -24.88 -2.98
N ASP A 100 6.02 -26.21 -3.03
CA ASP A 100 4.86 -27.06 -3.33
C ASP A 100 3.70 -26.91 -2.33
N HIS A 101 3.98 -26.44 -1.11
CA HIS A 101 3.01 -26.41 -0.02
C HIS A 101 2.59 -25.00 0.39
N ALA A 102 3.43 -24.00 0.19
CA ALA A 102 3.21 -22.66 0.72
C ALA A 102 3.86 -21.55 -0.12
N TRP A 103 3.33 -20.34 0.07
CA TRP A 103 4.03 -19.09 -0.18
C TRP A 103 4.64 -18.59 1.11
N VAL A 104 5.92 -18.25 1.09
CA VAL A 104 6.68 -17.86 2.27
C VAL A 104 7.18 -16.43 2.07
N LEU A 105 6.72 -15.52 2.92
CA LEU A 105 7.26 -14.17 3.04
C LEU A 105 8.15 -14.10 4.28
N SER A 106 9.28 -13.42 4.18
CA SER A 106 10.17 -13.22 5.34
C SER A 106 10.81 -11.85 5.29
N ASN A 107 10.98 -11.24 6.45
CA ASN A 107 11.87 -10.10 6.68
C ASN A 107 12.71 -10.39 7.95
N PRO A 108 13.61 -9.49 8.39
CA PRO A 108 14.45 -9.75 9.56
C PRO A 108 13.71 -10.04 10.87
N ASN A 109 12.45 -9.60 11.01
CA ASN A 109 11.71 -9.67 12.27
C ASN A 109 10.54 -10.67 12.24
N LEU A 110 10.02 -10.97 11.06
CA LEU A 110 8.77 -11.72 10.88
C LEU A 110 8.82 -12.59 9.63
N LYS A 111 8.33 -13.81 9.76
CA LYS A 111 8.12 -14.74 8.66
C LYS A 111 6.65 -15.16 8.62
N ALA A 112 6.06 -15.15 7.43
CA ALA A 112 4.71 -15.61 7.19
C ALA A 112 4.73 -16.78 6.20
N ILE A 113 4.05 -17.86 6.55
CA ILE A 113 3.92 -19.07 5.75
C ILE A 113 2.44 -19.24 5.42
N TRP A 114 2.06 -18.96 4.19
CA TRP A 114 0.69 -19.07 3.70
C TRP A 114 0.51 -20.39 2.95
N SER A 115 -0.24 -21.30 3.56
CA SER A 115 -0.55 -22.64 3.04
C SER A 115 -1.39 -22.59 1.76
N LYS A 116 -0.96 -23.33 0.73
CA LYS A 116 -1.69 -23.45 -0.54
C LYS A 116 -2.92 -24.35 -0.46
N SER A 117 -2.90 -25.35 0.43
CA SER A 117 -3.96 -26.37 0.49
C SER A 117 -5.22 -25.85 1.15
N ASP A 118 -5.09 -24.96 2.13
CA ASP A 118 -6.19 -24.57 3.00
C ASP A 118 -6.20 -23.08 3.39
N PHE A 119 -5.25 -22.29 2.85
CA PHE A 119 -5.10 -20.86 3.08
C PHE A 119 -4.95 -20.47 4.56
N SER A 120 -4.52 -21.40 5.42
CA SER A 120 -4.02 -21.05 6.74
C SER A 120 -2.72 -20.24 6.62
N VAL A 121 -2.47 -19.36 7.59
CA VAL A 121 -1.26 -18.53 7.65
C VAL A 121 -0.60 -18.74 8.98
N ARG A 122 0.67 -19.13 8.97
CA ARG A 122 1.52 -19.18 10.16
C ARG A 122 2.45 -17.98 10.17
N PHE A 123 2.53 -17.30 11.31
CA PHE A 123 3.52 -16.27 11.58
C PHE A 123 4.58 -16.78 12.55
N GLU A 124 5.85 -16.54 12.24
CA GLU A 124 7.01 -16.90 13.05
C GLU A 124 7.82 -15.63 13.36
N THR A 125 8.04 -15.38 14.65
CA THR A 125 9.02 -14.41 15.16
C THR A 125 10.08 -15.15 15.98
N GLU A 126 11.09 -14.44 16.47
CA GLU A 126 12.06 -15.04 17.42
C GLU A 126 11.39 -15.58 18.69
N LYS A 127 10.27 -14.99 19.13
CA LYS A 127 9.66 -15.25 20.45
C LYS A 127 8.37 -16.04 20.42
N ALA A 128 7.66 -16.03 19.30
CA ALA A 128 6.31 -16.56 19.22
C ALA A 128 5.96 -17.06 17.82
N THR A 129 5.02 -18.00 17.78
CA THR A 129 4.36 -18.48 16.58
C THR A 129 2.86 -18.26 16.73
N TRP A 130 2.22 -17.77 15.68
CA TRP A 130 0.77 -17.62 15.64
C TRP A 130 0.22 -18.29 14.39
N ASP A 131 -0.81 -19.11 14.55
CA ASP A 131 -1.50 -19.76 13.45
C ASP A 131 -2.86 -19.10 13.23
N LEU A 132 -3.16 -18.69 11.99
CA LEU A 132 -4.51 -18.38 11.57
C LEU A 132 -5.21 -19.68 11.16
N ILE A 133 -6.46 -19.85 11.56
CA ILE A 133 -7.23 -21.05 11.21
C ILE A 133 -7.42 -21.14 9.67
N PRO A 134 -7.63 -22.35 9.11
CA PRO A 134 -7.87 -22.51 7.68
C PRO A 134 -9.13 -21.80 7.17
N CYS A 135 -9.17 -21.57 5.86
CA CYS A 135 -10.38 -21.20 5.13
C CYS A 135 -11.44 -22.31 5.23
N GLY A 136 -12.72 -21.93 5.20
CA GLY A 136 -13.86 -22.84 5.39
C GLY A 136 -14.93 -22.67 4.31
N THR A 137 -16.06 -23.35 4.43
CA THR A 137 -17.14 -23.31 3.42
C THR A 137 -17.98 -22.03 3.45
N SER A 138 -17.60 -21.04 4.25
CA SER A 138 -18.38 -19.81 4.47
C SER A 138 -17.45 -18.61 4.61
N ASP A 139 -16.36 -18.60 3.84
CA ASP A 139 -15.42 -17.48 3.84
C ASP A 139 -15.99 -16.27 3.09
N LEU A 140 -16.83 -16.51 2.09
CA LEU A 140 -17.39 -15.50 1.22
C LEU A 140 -18.89 -15.74 1.06
N GLU A 141 -19.68 -14.68 1.14
CA GLU A 141 -21.11 -14.74 0.84
C GLU A 141 -21.43 -13.83 -0.35
N ILE A 142 -22.01 -14.42 -1.40
CA ILE A 142 -22.35 -13.77 -2.67
C ILE A 142 -23.82 -14.06 -2.94
N ASP A 143 -24.65 -13.02 -3.07
CA ASP A 143 -26.09 -13.17 -3.35
C ASP A 143 -26.80 -14.18 -2.41
N GLY A 144 -26.37 -14.23 -1.14
CA GLY A 144 -26.90 -15.13 -0.11
C GLY A 144 -26.40 -16.58 -0.19
N LYS A 145 -25.51 -16.91 -1.12
CA LYS A 145 -24.82 -18.20 -1.20
C LYS A 145 -23.45 -18.11 -0.54
N LYS A 146 -23.06 -19.18 0.14
CA LYS A 146 -21.79 -19.28 0.86
C LYS A 146 -20.78 -20.06 0.03
N HIS A 147 -19.58 -19.52 -0.03
CA HIS A 147 -18.45 -20.05 -0.78
C HIS A 147 -17.20 -20.11 0.11
N SER A 148 -16.31 -21.06 -0.16
CA SER A 148 -14.94 -21.00 0.33
C SER A 148 -14.09 -20.13 -0.59
N LEU A 149 -13.07 -19.46 -0.03
CA LEU A 149 -12.02 -18.86 -0.87
C LEU A 149 -11.25 -19.91 -1.68
N LEU A 150 -11.27 -21.17 -1.23
CA LEU A 150 -10.67 -22.31 -1.92
C LEU A 150 -11.47 -22.74 -3.16
N ASP A 151 -12.73 -22.32 -3.29
CA ASP A 151 -13.59 -22.70 -4.42
C ASP A 151 -13.20 -21.98 -5.72
N ALA A 152 -12.40 -20.91 -5.63
CA ALA A 152 -11.82 -20.24 -6.80
C ALA A 152 -11.09 -21.24 -7.69
N ARG A 153 -11.46 -21.37 -8.96
CA ARG A 153 -10.80 -22.32 -9.87
C ARG A 153 -9.42 -21.84 -10.29
N GLU A 154 -9.25 -20.54 -10.39
CA GLU A 154 -7.96 -19.92 -10.66
C GLU A 154 -7.44 -19.22 -9.40
N LYS A 155 -6.18 -19.50 -9.07
CA LYS A 155 -5.46 -18.92 -7.95
C LYS A 155 -4.08 -18.52 -8.45
N LYS A 156 -3.87 -17.23 -8.67
CA LYS A 156 -2.57 -16.68 -9.08
C LYS A 156 -1.98 -15.92 -7.90
N VAL A 157 -0.73 -16.22 -7.56
CA VAL A 157 0.00 -15.49 -6.51
C VAL A 157 1.26 -14.91 -7.12
N GLU A 158 1.52 -13.64 -6.83
CA GLU A 158 2.71 -12.94 -7.27
C GLU A 158 3.32 -12.15 -6.11
N GLU A 159 4.65 -12.09 -6.08
CA GLU A 159 5.36 -11.22 -5.15
C GLU A 159 5.16 -9.75 -5.54
N PHE A 160 5.19 -8.87 -4.54
CA PHE A 160 5.43 -7.46 -4.79
C PHE A 160 6.31 -6.89 -3.68
N ARG A 161 6.99 -5.78 -4.00
CA ARG A 161 7.84 -5.07 -3.05
C ARG A 161 7.56 -3.59 -3.14
N THR A 162 7.37 -2.95 -1.99
CA THR A 162 7.28 -1.49 -1.88
C THR A 162 8.59 -0.94 -1.31
N GLY A 163 8.70 0.38 -1.18
CA GLY A 163 9.85 1.00 -0.51
C GLY A 163 10.00 0.60 0.96
N TYR A 164 8.94 0.09 1.60
CA TYR A 164 8.91 -0.18 3.05
C TYR A 164 8.37 -1.58 3.43
N SER A 165 7.90 -2.37 2.47
CA SER A 165 7.33 -3.71 2.70
C SER A 165 7.80 -4.73 1.68
N VAL A 166 7.76 -6.01 2.07
CA VAL A 166 7.75 -7.16 1.15
C VAL A 166 6.38 -7.81 1.27
N GLY A 167 5.78 -8.21 0.16
CA GLY A 167 4.43 -8.77 0.19
C GLY A 167 4.14 -9.71 -0.96
N LEU A 168 2.93 -10.25 -0.93
CA LEU A 168 2.37 -11.07 -2.00
C LEU A 168 0.93 -10.68 -2.26
N LEU A 169 0.51 -10.81 -3.51
CA LEU A 169 -0.85 -10.59 -3.96
C LEU A 169 -1.40 -11.90 -4.51
N ALA A 170 -2.44 -12.43 -3.86
CA ALA A 170 -3.22 -13.55 -4.35
C ALA A 170 -4.47 -13.04 -5.07
N THR A 171 -4.59 -13.37 -6.36
CA THR A 171 -5.80 -13.18 -7.16
C THR A 171 -6.56 -14.49 -7.25
N LEU A 172 -7.79 -14.49 -6.75
CA LEU A 172 -8.71 -15.61 -6.77
C LEU A 172 -9.84 -15.28 -7.76
N SER A 173 -10.09 -16.16 -8.72
CA SER A 173 -11.10 -15.96 -9.76
C SER A 173 -11.81 -17.25 -10.13
N ASP A 174 -12.83 -17.12 -10.97
CA ASP A 174 -13.65 -18.23 -11.47
C ASP A 174 -14.34 -19.01 -10.35
N PHE A 175 -14.96 -18.26 -9.43
CA PHE A 175 -15.79 -18.83 -8.38
C PHE A 175 -17.04 -19.51 -8.95
N PRO A 176 -17.46 -20.68 -8.43
CA PRO A 176 -18.73 -21.29 -8.79
C PRO A 176 -19.88 -20.32 -8.51
N ASP A 177 -20.84 -20.22 -9.43
CA ASP A 177 -22.02 -19.35 -9.34
C ASP A 177 -21.74 -17.84 -9.22
N ALA A 178 -20.51 -17.39 -9.46
CA ALA A 178 -20.11 -15.98 -9.43
C ALA A 178 -19.08 -15.68 -10.54
N GLU A 179 -19.48 -15.89 -11.79
CA GLU A 179 -18.64 -15.62 -12.96
C GLU A 179 -18.23 -14.14 -13.01
N GLY A 180 -16.98 -13.89 -13.40
CA GLY A 180 -16.42 -12.53 -13.46
C GLY A 180 -15.95 -11.96 -12.12
N LEU A 181 -16.33 -12.56 -10.98
CA LEU A 181 -15.82 -12.12 -9.68
C LEU A 181 -14.32 -12.42 -9.53
N LYS A 182 -13.57 -11.42 -9.07
CA LYS A 182 -12.19 -11.56 -8.61
C LYS A 182 -12.06 -11.04 -7.19
N ILE A 183 -11.36 -11.80 -6.36
CA ILE A 183 -10.94 -11.40 -5.02
C ILE A 183 -9.42 -11.28 -5.01
N PHE A 184 -8.94 -10.13 -4.59
CA PHE A 184 -7.53 -9.81 -4.42
C PHE A 184 -7.23 -9.80 -2.93
N LEU A 185 -6.31 -10.65 -2.48
CA LEU A 185 -5.87 -10.75 -1.10
C LEU A 185 -4.39 -10.43 -1.03
N SER A 186 -4.00 -9.41 -0.27
CA SER A 186 -2.59 -9.02 -0.09
C SER A 186 -2.13 -9.31 1.33
N LEU A 187 -0.89 -9.77 1.47
CA LEU A 187 -0.19 -9.87 2.75
C LEU A 187 1.13 -9.11 2.63
N HIS A 188 1.35 -8.13 3.50
CA HIS A 188 2.56 -7.31 3.58
C HIS A 188 3.27 -7.58 4.90
N LEU A 189 4.60 -7.65 4.87
CA LEU A 189 5.43 -7.62 6.07
C LEU A 189 6.16 -6.28 6.16
N ILE A 190 5.92 -5.54 7.24
CA ILE A 190 6.47 -4.20 7.51
C ILE A 190 7.11 -4.23 8.91
N GLY A 191 8.45 -4.30 8.98
CA GLY A 191 9.10 -4.48 10.28
C GLY A 191 8.60 -5.73 11.00
N SER A 192 8.03 -5.59 12.19
CA SER A 192 7.40 -6.70 12.95
C SER A 192 5.90 -6.85 12.73
N GLU A 193 5.32 -6.14 11.76
CA GLU A 193 3.90 -6.10 11.49
C GLU A 193 3.56 -6.90 10.23
N ALA A 194 2.37 -7.51 10.24
CA ALA A 194 1.75 -8.12 9.08
C ALA A 194 0.44 -7.38 8.78
N GLU A 195 0.33 -6.86 7.57
CA GLU A 195 -0.86 -6.17 7.09
C GLU A 195 -1.57 -7.02 6.03
N PHE A 196 -2.88 -7.13 6.16
CA PHE A 196 -3.74 -7.87 5.25
C PHE A 196 -4.71 -6.90 4.59
N GLU A 197 -4.85 -6.98 3.27
CA GLU A 197 -5.90 -6.24 2.56
C GLU A 197 -6.68 -7.18 1.65
N ALA A 198 -7.97 -6.90 1.51
CA ALA A 198 -8.84 -7.63 0.62
C ALA A 198 -9.63 -6.65 -0.25
N VAL A 199 -9.63 -6.89 -1.56
CA VAL A 199 -10.34 -6.08 -2.54
C VAL A 199 -11.12 -7.01 -3.47
N ALA A 200 -12.33 -6.63 -3.85
CA ALA A 200 -13.12 -7.35 -4.84
C ALA A 200 -13.31 -6.50 -6.10
N SER A 201 -13.29 -7.13 -7.27
CA SER A 201 -13.77 -6.48 -8.50
C SER A 201 -15.30 -6.57 -8.54
N GLU A 202 -15.98 -5.55 -8.02
CA GLU A 202 -17.44 -5.48 -8.00
C GLU A 202 -17.98 -4.92 -9.33
N GLU A 203 -18.15 -5.77 -10.34
CA GLU A 203 -18.90 -5.37 -11.54
C GLU A 203 -20.36 -5.86 -11.52
N GLU A 204 -20.63 -7.07 -11.00
CA GLU A 204 -22.00 -7.64 -10.98
C GLU A 204 -22.36 -8.41 -9.68
N ALA A 205 -21.40 -9.01 -9.01
CA ALA A 205 -21.62 -9.84 -7.81
C ALA A 205 -21.83 -8.99 -6.54
N LYS A 206 -22.89 -9.28 -5.76
CA LYS A 206 -23.11 -8.62 -4.45
C LYS A 206 -22.47 -9.43 -3.33
N ILE A 207 -21.26 -9.04 -2.97
CA ILE A 207 -20.61 -9.58 -1.79
C ILE A 207 -21.28 -9.00 -0.55
N THR A 208 -21.81 -9.86 0.32
CA THR A 208 -22.41 -9.45 1.60
C THR A 208 -21.46 -9.64 2.77
N SER A 209 -20.53 -10.60 2.67
CA SER A 209 -19.50 -10.79 3.69
C SER A 209 -18.24 -11.46 3.12
N LEU A 210 -17.11 -11.11 3.71
CA LEU A 210 -15.81 -11.75 3.51
C LEU A 210 -15.17 -11.97 4.89
N TYR A 211 -14.89 -13.23 5.22
CA TYR A 211 -14.26 -13.66 6.48
C TYR A 211 -12.79 -13.98 6.23
N TRP A 212 -12.00 -12.95 5.94
CA TRP A 212 -10.56 -13.02 5.78
C TRP A 212 -9.91 -11.70 6.24
N PRO A 213 -8.74 -11.71 6.91
CA PRO A 213 -7.98 -12.89 7.34
C PRO A 213 -8.73 -13.75 8.35
N LYS A 214 -8.31 -15.00 8.51
CA LYS A 214 -8.95 -15.94 9.45
C LYS A 214 -8.55 -15.63 10.89
N ALA A 215 -9.35 -16.11 11.83
CA ALA A 215 -9.08 -15.90 13.25
C ALA A 215 -7.75 -16.55 13.68
N VAL A 216 -7.04 -15.90 14.61
CA VAL A 216 -5.91 -16.51 15.31
C VAL A 216 -6.40 -17.71 16.09
N ARG A 217 -5.68 -18.83 15.99
CA ARG A 217 -5.91 -20.03 16.76
C ARG A 217 -5.38 -19.81 18.18
N PHE A 218 -6.25 -20.02 19.16
CA PHE A 218 -5.82 -20.19 20.56
C PHE A 218 -5.45 -21.65 20.76
N ASP A 219 -4.16 -21.91 20.90
CA ASP A 219 -3.63 -23.27 21.11
C ASP A 219 -3.84 -23.75 22.54
N THR A 220 -4.14 -22.82 23.46
CA THR A 220 -4.35 -23.11 24.86
C THR A 220 -5.74 -22.69 25.32
N GLN A 221 -6.31 -23.48 26.23
CA GLN A 221 -7.44 -23.07 27.06
C GLN A 221 -6.91 -22.42 28.35
N SER A 222 -5.85 -21.60 28.24
CA SER A 222 -5.27 -20.90 29.37
C SER A 222 -6.12 -19.70 29.76
N PRO A 223 -6.32 -19.43 31.06
CA PRO A 223 -6.93 -18.17 31.50
C PRO A 223 -6.05 -16.93 31.22
N ASP A 224 -4.76 -17.13 30.93
CA ASP A 224 -3.82 -16.05 30.61
C ASP A 224 -3.88 -15.62 29.14
N ASP A 225 -4.50 -16.44 28.28
CA ASP A 225 -4.79 -16.08 26.89
C ASP A 225 -6.17 -15.42 26.82
N PHE A 226 -6.28 -14.27 26.17
CA PHE A 226 -7.55 -13.54 26.08
C PHE A 226 -7.71 -12.83 24.74
N SER A 227 -8.97 -12.71 24.32
CA SER A 227 -9.38 -11.84 23.21
C SER A 227 -9.72 -10.46 23.74
N VAL A 228 -9.19 -9.41 23.10
CA VAL A 228 -9.52 -8.01 23.39
C VAL A 228 -10.57 -7.55 22.38
N ILE A 229 -11.78 -7.23 22.84
CA ILE A 229 -12.88 -6.80 21.97
C ILE A 229 -13.28 -5.37 22.35
N PRO A 230 -13.20 -4.40 21.43
CA PRO A 230 -13.60 -3.01 21.69
C PRO A 230 -15.12 -2.83 21.63
N PHE A 231 -15.87 -3.70 22.32
CA PHE A 231 -17.32 -3.61 22.42
C PHE A 231 -17.72 -2.77 23.64
N MET A 232 -18.50 -1.71 23.42
CA MET A 232 -18.81 -0.70 24.44
C MET A 232 -17.54 -0.07 25.05
N GLN A 233 -17.29 -0.26 26.34
CA GLN A 233 -16.09 0.24 27.02
C GLN A 233 -14.86 -0.67 26.82
N GLY A 234 -15.05 -1.83 26.20
CA GLY A 234 -14.03 -2.86 26.03
C GLY A 234 -14.33 -4.11 26.87
N ALA A 235 -14.01 -5.28 26.31
CA ALA A 235 -14.13 -6.57 26.96
C ALA A 235 -12.83 -7.38 26.76
N LEU A 236 -12.38 -8.05 27.83
CA LEU A 236 -11.36 -9.09 27.79
C LEU A 236 -12.06 -10.42 27.99
N ILE A 237 -11.97 -11.32 27.00
CA ILE A 237 -12.60 -12.64 27.06
C ILE A 237 -11.48 -13.69 27.13
N PRO A 238 -11.30 -14.36 28.28
CA PRO A 238 -10.35 -15.46 28.42
C PRO A 238 -10.61 -16.58 27.41
N ALA A 239 -9.57 -17.24 26.93
CA ALA A 239 -9.66 -18.33 25.96
C ALA A 239 -10.44 -19.54 26.50
N ASN A 240 -10.52 -19.68 27.82
CA ASN A 240 -11.25 -20.74 28.53
C ASN A 240 -12.63 -20.30 29.07
N TRP A 241 -13.19 -19.20 28.57
CA TRP A 241 -14.51 -18.74 28.98
C TRP A 241 -15.58 -19.80 28.68
N GLU A 242 -16.39 -20.16 29.67
CA GLU A 242 -17.48 -21.13 29.52
C GLU A 242 -18.49 -20.63 28.47
N LYS A 243 -18.80 -21.49 27.50
CA LYS A 243 -19.75 -21.19 26.41
C LYS A 243 -21.20 -21.22 26.87
#